data_AF-A0A4U0UN08-F1
#
_entry.id   AF-A0A4U0UN08-F1
#
_cell.length_a   1.000
_cell.length_b   1.000
_cell.length_c   1.000
_cell.angle_alpha   90.00
_cell.angle_beta   90.00
_cell.angle_gamma   90.00
#
_symmetry.space_group_name_H-M   'P 1'
#
loop_
_entity.id
_entity.type
_entity.pdbx_description
1 polymer ?
#
loop_
_entity_poly.entity_id
_entity_poly.type
_entity_poly.pdbx_seq_one_letter_code
_entity_poly.pdbx_strand_id
1 'polypeptide(L)'
;MVTRWTRTILTDCLLWSHQRHIASKPLIAQPLIRHKLARLISLVEANQAWLESLTHQMNGMTYAQQSVLLSGPIGLLKAFATRSAHEVADEATNIFGGRGLTVGGMGAKVEMFHRTYKFDAILGGTEEVLMDLGVRQAMRFMPNAKL
;
A
#
# COMPACT_ATOMS: atom_id res chain seq x y z
N MET A 1 4.41 -8.76 -1.43
CA MET A 1 5.67 -8.18 -0.90
C MET A 1 5.44 -6.74 -0.45
N VAL A 2 4.89 -5.88 -1.31
CA VAL A 2 4.57 -4.46 -1.03
C VAL A 2 3.79 -4.21 0.28
N THR A 3 2.76 -5.01 0.58
CA THR A 3 1.92 -4.84 1.79
C THR A 3 2.70 -4.98 3.10
N ARG A 4 3.74 -5.82 3.13
CA ARG A 4 4.61 -5.97 4.30
C ARG A 4 5.56 -4.78 4.44
N TRP A 5 6.09 -4.30 3.31
CA TRP A 5 6.99 -3.15 3.31
C TRP A 5 6.28 -1.89 3.80
N THR A 6 5.06 -1.61 3.34
CA THR A 6 4.29 -0.43 3.79
C THR A 6 4.04 -0.45 5.31
N ARG A 7 3.79 -1.62 5.92
CA ARG A 7 3.70 -1.79 7.38
C ARG A 7 5.02 -1.48 8.11
N THR A 8 6.14 -1.91 7.52
CA THR A 8 7.47 -1.66 8.07
C THR A 8 7.78 -0.17 8.04
N ILE A 9 7.48 0.50 6.92
CA ILE A 9 7.65 1.95 6.77
C ILE A 9 6.73 2.72 7.73
N LEU A 10 5.47 2.32 7.87
CA LEU A 10 4.56 2.92 8.85
C LEU A 10 5.12 2.82 10.28
N THR A 11 5.67 1.66 10.65
CA THR A 11 6.27 1.45 11.97
C THR A 11 7.45 2.40 12.19
N ASP A 12 8.34 2.52 11.20
CA ASP A 12 9.47 3.46 11.26
C ASP A 12 8.98 4.91 11.35
N CYS A 13 7.93 5.30 10.62
CA CYS A 13 7.30 6.63 10.71
C CYS A 13 6.74 6.93 12.09
N LEU A 14 6.06 5.96 12.73
CA LEU A 14 5.52 6.11 14.08
C LEU A 14 6.64 6.30 15.11
N LEU A 15 7.67 5.46 15.04
CA LEU A 15 8.85 5.55 15.92
C LEU A 15 9.57 6.88 15.74
N TRP A 16 9.83 7.28 14.49
CA TRP A 16 10.50 8.55 14.19
C TRP A 16 9.70 9.75 14.66
N SER A 17 8.38 9.76 14.43
CA SER A 17 7.50 10.86 14.84
C SER A 17 7.43 11.03 16.36
N HIS A 18 7.63 9.94 17.11
CA HIS A 18 7.67 9.99 18.57
C HIS A 18 9.03 10.44 19.11
N GLN A 19 10.13 9.96 18.52
CA GLN A 19 11.50 10.25 18.97
C GLN A 19 12.00 11.65 18.56
N ARG A 20 11.61 12.12 17.37
CA ARG A 20 12.07 13.39 16.82
C ARG A 20 11.40 14.55 17.55
N HIS A 21 12.20 15.49 18.06
CA HIS A 21 11.71 16.71 18.67
C HIS A 21 11.90 17.92 17.76
N ILE A 22 10.90 18.81 17.72
CA ILE A 22 10.93 20.12 17.05
C ILE A 22 10.32 21.14 18.02
N ALA A 23 11.02 22.25 18.26
CA ALA A 23 10.58 23.30 19.18
C ALA A 23 10.14 22.76 20.55
N SER A 24 10.99 21.89 21.13
CA SER A 24 10.80 21.26 22.45
C SER A 24 9.60 20.31 22.58
N LYS A 25 8.92 19.96 21.48
CA LYS A 25 7.84 18.98 21.47
C LYS A 25 8.14 17.84 20.49
N PRO A 26 7.64 16.62 20.71
CA PRO A 26 7.70 15.55 19.72
C PRO A 26 7.07 15.95 18.38
N LEU A 27 7.58 15.42 17.27
CA LEU A 27 7.10 15.69 15.91
C LEU A 27 5.62 15.32 15.77
N ILE A 28 5.19 14.22 16.40
CA ILE A 28 3.79 13.78 16.46
C ILE A 28 2.85 14.78 17.15
N ALA A 29 3.36 15.75 17.92
CA ALA A 29 2.54 16.82 18.51
C ALA A 29 1.97 17.77 17.43
N GLN A 30 2.55 17.79 16.23
CA GLN A 30 2.06 18.61 15.13
C GLN A 30 0.82 17.96 14.48
N PRO A 31 -0.30 18.70 14.31
CA PRO A 31 -1.52 18.17 13.70
C PRO A 31 -1.31 17.59 12.29
N LEU A 32 -0.45 18.23 11.48
CA LEU A 32 -0.16 17.77 10.11
C LEU A 32 0.50 16.39 10.10
N ILE A 33 1.39 16.11 11.06
CA ILE A 33 2.04 14.80 11.16
C ILE A 33 1.04 13.72 11.53
N ARG A 34 0.11 14.00 12.46
CA ARG A 34 -0.96 13.06 12.80
C ARG A 34 -1.89 12.79 11.62
N HIS A 35 -2.19 13.82 10.82
CA HIS A 35 -2.98 13.65 9.59
C HIS A 35 -2.28 12.71 8.59
N LYS A 36 -0.99 12.93 8.33
CA LYS A 36 -0.19 12.05 7.47
C LYS A 36 -0.14 10.61 7.99
N LEU A 37 0.13 10.43 9.29
CA LEU A 37 0.13 9.11 9.93
C LEU A 37 -1.24 8.42 9.83
N ALA A 38 -2.34 9.14 10.05
CA ALA A 38 -3.69 8.59 9.91
C ALA A 38 -3.92 8.06 8.49
N ARG A 39 -3.51 8.81 7.46
CA ARG A 39 -3.62 8.39 6.07
C ARG A 39 -2.78 7.14 5.78
N LEU A 40 -1.52 7.10 6.25
CA LEU A 40 -0.66 5.92 6.14
C LEU A 40 -1.28 4.68 6.79
N ILE A 41 -1.83 4.82 8.00
CA ILE A 41 -2.51 3.74 8.71
C ILE A 41 -3.71 3.24 7.90
N SER A 42 -4.57 4.13 7.41
CA SER A 42 -5.74 3.73 6.62
C SER A 42 -5.36 2.93 5.36
N LEU A 43 -4.33 3.36 4.64
CA LEU A 43 -3.86 2.64 3.46
C LEU A 43 -3.27 1.28 3.81
N VAL A 44 -2.44 1.21 4.86
CA VAL A 44 -1.78 -0.03 5.29
C VAL A 44 -2.79 -1.06 5.77
N GLU A 45 -3.72 -0.66 6.62
CA GLU A 45 -4.76 -1.55 7.16
C GLU A 45 -5.73 -2.01 6.06
N ALA A 46 -6.13 -1.12 5.14
CA ALA A 46 -6.96 -1.51 4.00
C ALA A 46 -6.27 -2.57 3.11
N ASN A 47 -4.97 -2.39 2.83
CA ASN A 47 -4.20 -3.34 2.04
C ASN A 47 -4.08 -4.70 2.74
N GLN A 48 -3.84 -4.71 4.04
CA GLN A 48 -3.74 -5.94 4.82
C GLN A 48 -5.08 -6.67 4.86
N ALA A 49 -6.17 -5.97 5.19
CA ALA A 49 -7.50 -6.56 5.29
C ALA A 49 -7.97 -7.16 3.95
N TRP A 50 -7.74 -6.47 2.83
CA TRP A 50 -8.11 -6.99 1.52
C TRP A 50 -7.26 -8.20 1.12
N LEU A 51 -5.95 -8.19 1.41
CA LEU A 51 -5.09 -9.35 1.21
C LEU A 51 -5.55 -10.57 2.00
N GLU A 52 -5.88 -10.39 3.28
CA GLU A 52 -6.40 -11.45 4.15
C GLU A 52 -7.74 -11.98 3.66
N SER A 53 -8.64 -11.10 3.22
CA SER A 53 -9.93 -11.50 2.65
C SER A 53 -9.78 -12.36 1.39
N LEU A 54 -8.91 -11.97 0.45
CA LEU A 54 -8.68 -12.74 -0.78
C LEU A 54 -7.98 -14.07 -0.49
N THR A 55 -6.97 -14.07 0.37
CA THR A 55 -6.24 -15.31 0.72
C THR A 55 -7.13 -16.29 1.47
N HIS A 56 -8.03 -15.80 2.33
CA HIS A 56 -9.05 -16.64 2.97
C HIS A 56 -9.97 -17.30 1.93
N GLN A 57 -10.46 -16.53 0.94
CA GLN A 57 -11.29 -17.07 -0.15
C GLN A 57 -10.54 -18.11 -0.99
N MET A 58 -9.26 -17.87 -1.29
CA MET A 58 -8.43 -18.82 -2.05
C MET A 58 -8.36 -20.19 -1.38
N ASN A 59 -8.27 -20.25 -0.04
CA ASN A 59 -8.20 -21.51 0.69
C ASN A 59 -9.50 -22.34 0.61
N GLY A 60 -10.63 -21.70 0.31
CA GLY A 60 -11.94 -22.34 0.19
C GLY A 60 -12.35 -22.69 -1.25
N MET A 61 -11.50 -22.42 -2.25
CA MET A 61 -11.85 -22.55 -3.66
C MET A 61 -10.89 -23.48 -4.41
N THR A 62 -11.43 -24.25 -5.34
CA THR A 62 -10.61 -24.97 -6.33
C THR A 62 -9.89 -24.00 -7.26
N TYR A 63 -8.79 -24.43 -7.88
CA TYR A 63 -8.04 -23.59 -8.82
C TYR A 63 -8.94 -23.03 -9.96
N ALA A 64 -9.87 -23.84 -10.48
CA ALA A 64 -10.82 -23.41 -11.50
C ALA A 64 -11.73 -22.28 -11.00
N GLN A 65 -12.26 -22.38 -9.78
CA GLN A 65 -13.08 -21.33 -9.16
C GLN A 65 -12.26 -20.06 -8.89
N GLN A 66 -11.04 -20.20 -8.39
CA GLN A 66 -10.14 -19.06 -8.15
C GLN A 66 -9.86 -18.28 -9.44
N SER A 67 -9.60 -18.98 -10.55
CA SER A 67 -9.34 -18.35 -11.85
C SER A 67 -10.52 -17.49 -12.32
N VAL A 68 -11.74 -17.97 -12.12
CA VAL A 68 -12.97 -17.29 -12.54
C VAL A 68 -13.33 -16.13 -11.60
N LEU A 69 -13.29 -16.35 -10.28
CA LEU A 69 -13.84 -15.42 -9.30
C LEU A 69 -12.80 -14.44 -8.73
N LEU A 70 -11.54 -14.86 -8.60
CA LEU A 70 -10.53 -14.10 -7.86
C LEU A 70 -9.49 -13.43 -8.75
N SER A 71 -9.36 -13.81 -10.03
CA SER A 71 -8.36 -13.21 -10.93
C SER A 71 -8.49 -11.68 -11.05
N GLY A 72 -9.72 -11.18 -11.22
CA GLY A 72 -10.03 -9.74 -11.24
C GLY A 72 -9.72 -9.05 -9.90
N PRO A 73 -10.32 -9.50 -8.78
CA PRO A 73 -10.03 -8.96 -7.45
C PRO A 73 -8.55 -8.97 -7.06
N ILE A 74 -7.79 -10.00 -7.42
CA ILE A 74 -6.33 -10.07 -7.17
C ILE A 74 -5.58 -9.01 -7.98
N GLY A 75 -5.95 -8.82 -9.25
CA GLY A 75 -5.40 -7.76 -10.09
C GLY A 75 -5.66 -6.37 -9.50
N LEU A 76 -6.91 -6.12 -9.07
CA LEU A 76 -7.30 -4.86 -8.43
C LEU A 76 -6.58 -4.63 -7.10
N LEU A 77 -6.45 -5.65 -6.27
CA LEU A 77 -5.68 -5.57 -5.02
C LEU A 77 -4.24 -5.18 -5.29
N LYS A 78 -3.58 -5.82 -6.27
CA LYS A 78 -2.20 -5.48 -6.61
C LYS A 78 -2.08 -4.02 -7.04
N ALA A 79 -2.94 -3.55 -7.94
CA ALA A 79 -2.95 -2.16 -8.40
C ALA A 79 -3.20 -1.17 -7.24
N PHE A 80 -4.15 -1.47 -6.36
CA PHE A 80 -4.43 -0.65 -5.18
C PHE A 80 -3.24 -0.63 -4.20
N ALA A 81 -2.61 -1.78 -3.95
CA ALA A 81 -1.51 -1.89 -3.01
C ALA A 81 -0.24 -1.17 -3.50
N THR A 82 0.06 -1.23 -4.80
CA THR A 82 1.21 -0.52 -5.38
C THR A 82 0.98 0.97 -5.49
N ARG A 83 -0.26 1.40 -5.76
CA ARG A 83 -0.64 2.81 -5.72
C ARG A 83 -0.59 3.36 -4.30
N SER A 84 -1.07 2.60 -3.32
CA SER A 84 -0.94 2.92 -1.90
C SER A 84 0.53 3.02 -1.48
N ALA A 85 1.38 2.13 -1.98
CA ALA A 85 2.81 2.14 -1.68
C ALA A 85 3.52 3.41 -2.15
N HIS A 86 3.10 3.96 -3.30
CA HIS A 86 3.59 5.25 -3.77
C HIS A 86 3.26 6.37 -2.77
N GLU A 87 2.01 6.47 -2.34
CA GLU A 87 1.58 7.48 -1.37
C GLU A 87 2.29 7.28 -0.02
N VAL A 88 2.45 6.03 0.41
CA VAL A 88 3.21 5.69 1.64
C VAL A 88 4.67 6.12 1.54
N ALA A 89 5.32 5.89 0.40
CA ALA A 89 6.71 6.28 0.17
C ALA A 89 6.90 7.80 0.20
N ASP A 90 6.02 8.54 -0.47
CA ASP A 90 6.07 10.00 -0.53
C ASP A 90 5.85 10.62 0.86
N GLU A 91 4.78 10.19 1.55
CA GLU A 91 4.46 10.69 2.88
C GLU A 91 5.48 10.30 3.95
N ALA A 92 6.03 9.08 3.88
CA ALA A 92 7.13 8.68 4.76
C ALA A 92 8.38 9.54 4.56
N THR A 93 8.73 9.84 3.30
CA THR A 93 9.87 10.70 2.97
C THR A 93 9.66 12.10 3.57
N ASN A 94 8.45 12.64 3.47
CA ASN A 94 8.09 13.93 4.06
C ASN A 94 8.16 13.92 5.61
N ILE A 95 7.71 12.84 6.26
CA ILE A 95 7.80 12.68 7.73
C ILE A 95 9.26 12.61 8.20
N PHE A 96 10.13 11.93 7.44
CA PHE A 96 11.56 11.84 7.76
C PHE A 96 12.37 13.08 7.35
N GLY A 97 11.83 13.93 6.48
CA GLY A 97 12.51 15.09 5.92
C GLY A 97 13.81 14.67 5.22
N GLY A 98 14.88 15.45 5.39
CA GLY A 98 16.18 15.14 4.77
C GLY A 98 16.75 13.75 5.11
N ARG A 99 16.36 13.15 6.24
CA ARG A 99 16.77 11.77 6.58
C ARG A 99 16.11 10.72 5.69
N GLY A 100 14.93 11.00 5.14
CA GLY A 100 14.23 10.13 4.21
C GLY A 100 14.89 10.06 2.83
N LEU A 101 15.83 10.98 2.55
CA LEU A 101 16.61 11.02 1.31
C LEU A 101 18.02 10.44 1.48
N THR A 102 18.40 10.07 2.70
CA THR A 102 19.74 9.59 3.01
C THR A 102 19.76 8.07 2.97
N VAL A 103 20.62 7.49 2.12
CA VAL A 103 20.76 6.03 1.90
C VAL A 103 21.16 5.26 3.18
N GLY A 104 21.66 5.96 4.21
CA GLY A 104 22.12 5.38 5.48
C GLY A 104 21.40 5.90 6.72
N GLY A 105 21.75 5.31 7.87
CA GLY A 105 21.23 5.72 9.17
C GLY A 105 19.74 5.43 9.36
N MET A 106 19.08 6.23 10.23
CA MET A 106 17.70 5.97 10.66
C MET A 106 16.65 6.03 9.54
N GLY A 107 16.91 6.73 8.44
CA GLY A 107 15.99 6.86 7.31
C GLY A 107 16.25 5.90 6.15
N ALA A 108 17.24 5.01 6.25
CA ALA A 108 17.69 4.15 5.15
C ALA A 108 16.57 3.28 4.54
N LYS A 109 15.67 2.75 5.38
CA LYS A 109 14.53 1.95 4.89
C LYS A 109 13.53 2.78 4.10
N VAL A 110 13.29 4.03 4.51
CA VAL A 110 12.38 4.96 3.82
C VAL A 110 12.95 5.36 2.47
N GLU A 111 14.23 5.75 2.42
CA GLU A 111 14.91 6.07 1.16
C GLU A 111 14.86 4.88 0.19
N MET A 112 15.26 3.70 0.67
CA MET A 112 15.27 2.49 -0.14
C MET A 112 13.87 2.20 -0.68
N PHE A 113 12.85 2.22 0.18
CA PHE A 113 11.47 1.96 -0.23
C PHE A 113 10.97 2.98 -1.26
N HIS A 114 11.27 4.27 -1.06
CA HIS A 114 10.94 5.33 -2.00
C HIS A 114 11.56 5.09 -3.38
N ARG A 115 12.78 4.55 -3.45
CA ARG A 115 13.42 4.21 -4.72
C ARG A 115 12.93 2.90 -5.33
N THR A 116 12.46 1.95 -4.52
CA THR A 116 12.18 0.58 -4.98
C THR A 116 10.70 0.20 -5.07
N TYR A 117 9.75 0.97 -4.51
CA TYR A 117 8.33 0.58 -4.54
C TYR A 117 7.78 0.39 -5.97
N LYS A 118 8.36 1.10 -6.96
CA LYS A 118 7.93 1.05 -8.35
C LYS A 118 8.17 -0.31 -9.02
N PHE A 119 9.10 -1.13 -8.51
CA PHE A 119 9.29 -2.49 -9.01
C PHE A 119 8.00 -3.32 -8.87
N ASP A 120 7.35 -3.25 -7.71
CA ASP A 120 6.10 -3.99 -7.45
C ASP A 120 4.93 -3.48 -8.33
N ALA A 121 4.95 -2.19 -8.70
CA ALA A 121 3.94 -1.58 -9.58
C ALA A 121 4.05 -2.03 -11.04
N ILE A 122 5.24 -2.44 -11.49
CA ILE A 122 5.51 -2.79 -12.89
C ILE A 122 5.51 -4.31 -13.08
N LEU A 123 6.18 -5.05 -12.19
CA LEU A 123 6.39 -6.48 -12.35
C LEU A 123 5.09 -7.27 -12.15
N GLY A 124 4.80 -8.23 -13.02
CA GLY A 124 3.57 -9.03 -12.95
C GLY A 124 2.30 -8.25 -13.36
N GLY A 125 2.42 -7.33 -14.32
CA GLY A 125 1.33 -6.52 -14.88
C GLY A 125 1.28 -5.12 -14.27
N THR A 126 1.23 -4.08 -15.12
CA THR A 126 1.11 -2.69 -14.64
C THR A 126 -0.27 -2.44 -14.05
N GLU A 127 -0.38 -1.39 -13.23
CA GLU A 127 -1.59 -1.03 -12.53
C GLU A 127 -2.79 -0.87 -13.48
N GLU A 128 -2.59 -0.22 -14.62
CA GLU A 128 -3.63 0.05 -15.62
C GLU A 128 -4.13 -1.24 -16.27
N VAL A 129 -3.20 -2.15 -16.60
CA VAL A 129 -3.53 -3.44 -17.21
C VAL A 129 -4.31 -4.33 -16.24
N LEU A 130 -3.93 -4.32 -14.97
CA LEU A 130 -4.60 -5.11 -13.94
C LEU A 130 -5.98 -4.54 -13.57
N MET A 131 -6.11 -3.21 -13.55
CA MET A 131 -7.40 -2.54 -13.37
C MET A 131 -8.36 -2.88 -14.50
N ASP A 132 -7.90 -2.82 -15.74
CA ASP A 132 -8.69 -3.19 -16.92
C ASP A 132 -9.09 -4.67 -16.90
N LEU A 133 -8.18 -5.58 -16.53
CA LEU A 133 -8.51 -7.00 -16.32
C LEU A 133 -9.63 -7.18 -15.29
N GLY A 134 -9.56 -6.47 -14.16
CA GLY A 134 -10.57 -6.54 -13.10
C GLY A 134 -11.96 -6.15 -13.60
N VAL A 135 -12.06 -5.05 -14.35
CA VAL A 135 -13.32 -4.58 -14.94
C VAL A 135 -13.82 -5.56 -16.00
N ARG A 136 -12.96 -6.05 -16.90
CA ARG A 136 -13.35 -7.02 -17.93
C ARG A 136 -13.90 -8.33 -17.33
N GLN A 137 -13.30 -8.81 -16.25
CA GLN A 137 -13.82 -9.99 -15.53
C GLN A 137 -15.19 -9.71 -14.90
N ALA A 138 -15.39 -8.55 -14.26
CA ALA A 138 -16.67 -8.18 -13.69
C ALA A 138 -17.77 -8.08 -14.76
N MET A 139 -17.47 -7.43 -15.90
CA MET A 139 -18.41 -7.23 -17.00
C MET A 139 -18.82 -8.54 -17.68
N ARG A 140 -17.96 -9.56 -17.69
CA ARG A 140 -18.26 -10.88 -18.28
C ARG A 140 -19.44 -11.57 -17.60
N PHE A 141 -19.66 -11.30 -16.31
CA PHE A 141 -20.72 -11.92 -15.50
C PHE A 141 -21.83 -10.92 -15.12
N MET A 142 -21.81 -9.71 -15.68
CA MET A 142 -22.80 -8.68 -15.38
C MET A 142 -24.18 -9.09 -15.92
N PRO A 143 -25.22 -9.14 -15.07
CA PRO A 143 -26.57 -9.43 -15.53
C PRO A 143 -27.10 -8.27 -16.39
N ASN A 144 -27.97 -8.58 -17.36
CA ASN A 144 -28.67 -7.59 -18.17
C ASN A 144 -29.83 -6.96 -17.37
N ALA A 145 -29.47 -6.24 -16.29
CA ALA A 145 -30.40 -5.51 -15.43
C ALA A 145 -30.29 -4.00 -15.70
N LYS A 146 -31.43 -3.31 -15.69
CA LYS A 146 -31.51 -1.84 -15.81
C LYS A 146 -31.76 -1.25 -14.42
N LEU A 147 -31.10 -0.13 -14.12
CA LEU A 147 -31.35 0.67 -12.92
C LEU A 147 -32.72 1.36 -12.99
#